data_AF-A0A8S3T406-F1
#
_entry.id   AF-A0A8S3T406-F1
#
_cell.length_a   1.000
_cell.length_b   1.000
_cell.length_c   1.000
_cell.angle_alpha   90.00
_cell.angle_beta   90.00
_cell.angle_gamma   90.00
#
_symmetry.space_group_name_H-M   'P 1'
#
loop_
_entity.id
_entity.type
_entity.pdbx_description
1 polymer ?
#
loop_
_entity_poly.entity_id
_entity_poly.type
_entity_poly.pdbx_seq_one_letter_code
_entity_poly.pdbx_strand_id
1 'polypeptide(L)'
;MIKEKKDPHNKSQKNKILHNLEAAPNLKPRRTVLQHKHQVTELWTFITPKMTIQDLCTVDKLNEWTGKNMTTLAPGTIRSYLSSMDLFVEYLLQKGLVTHIERFQRFRESLKIIAKKLKSRANMRRAVVETEEIETMILPVDIQMFLSSKYAQIIKKKIANKSTQVVLSTFYDVRDYMLLRLLQTNAQRPMAVRNITINSIDRARRTDDGGISITVAQHKTQEGGPAVIHVNAKLYGFLKDYIQMLKIIPGYPVAKEQSIFTTFPKSDGTVSLLTSSQVNKGIQRVWDQGPVNKTVTATRLRKATSTAVRTQIPASREILARRALPAQRTSGSRYKHDSCGHGRKSNAVD
;
A
#
# COMPACT_ATOMS: atom_id res chain seq x y z
N MET A 1 29.54 -24.29 26.10
CA MET A 1 28.70 -23.28 25.42
C MET A 1 29.50 -21.99 25.26
N ILE A 2 30.19 -21.81 24.13
CA ILE A 2 30.92 -20.58 23.82
C ILE A 2 29.93 -19.59 23.22
N LYS A 3 29.63 -18.50 23.94
CA LYS A 3 28.84 -17.38 23.42
C LYS A 3 29.76 -16.51 22.55
N GLU A 4 29.57 -16.55 21.24
CA GLU A 4 30.17 -15.58 20.31
C GLU A 4 29.71 -14.15 20.67
N LYS A 5 30.66 -13.33 21.11
CA LYS A 5 30.48 -11.87 21.23
C LYS A 5 30.41 -11.27 19.82
N LYS A 6 29.24 -10.74 19.45
CA LYS A 6 29.08 -9.97 18.21
C LYS A 6 29.82 -8.64 18.33
N ASP A 7 30.87 -8.48 17.52
CA ASP A 7 31.69 -7.27 17.44
C ASP A 7 30.87 -6.05 16.97
N PRO A 8 30.74 -4.99 17.80
CA PRO A 8 29.98 -3.79 17.47
C PRO A 8 30.57 -2.99 16.29
N HIS A 9 31.84 -3.19 15.94
CA HIS A 9 32.49 -2.46 14.84
C HIS A 9 31.95 -2.87 13.46
N ASN A 10 31.56 -4.15 13.31
CA ASN A 10 30.99 -4.71 12.08
C ASN A 10 29.57 -4.18 11.79
N LYS A 11 28.78 -3.86 12.83
CA LYS A 11 27.44 -3.24 12.67
C LYS A 11 27.52 -1.80 12.14
N SER A 12 28.52 -1.04 12.61
CA SER A 12 28.73 0.35 12.21
C SER A 12 29.20 0.47 10.75
N GLN A 13 30.12 -0.41 10.32
CA GLN A 13 30.56 -0.49 8.92
C GLN A 13 29.45 -0.99 7.98
N LYS A 14 28.66 -2.00 8.39
CA LYS A 14 27.46 -2.41 7.63
C LYS A 14 26.51 -1.23 7.44
N ASN A 15 26.22 -0.48 8.49
CA ASN A 15 25.32 0.68 8.41
C ASN A 15 25.88 1.81 7.54
N LYS A 16 27.20 2.07 7.54
CA LYS A 16 27.84 3.06 6.65
C LYS A 16 27.82 2.65 5.17
N ILE A 17 28.10 1.39 4.85
CA ILE A 17 27.98 0.87 3.46
C ILE A 17 26.52 0.88 3.01
N LEU A 18 25.58 0.61 3.93
CA LEU A 18 24.13 0.62 3.65
C LEU A 18 23.55 2.02 3.46
N HIS A 19 24.08 3.05 4.13
CA HIS A 19 23.61 4.43 3.98
C HIS A 19 24.07 5.06 2.66
N ASN A 20 25.23 4.64 2.13
CA ASN A 20 25.75 5.11 0.85
C ASN A 20 25.00 4.56 -0.38
N LEU A 21 24.20 3.50 -0.22
CA LEU A 21 23.32 2.97 -1.27
C LEU A 21 21.98 3.73 -1.41
N GLU A 22 21.69 4.70 -0.55
CA GLU A 22 20.44 5.49 -0.64
C GLU A 22 20.58 6.76 -1.50
N ALA A 23 21.80 7.07 -1.98
CA ALA A 23 22.12 8.34 -2.66
C ALA A 23 22.07 8.28 -4.21
N ALA A 24 21.92 7.11 -4.83
CA ALA A 24 21.83 7.04 -6.29
C ALA A 24 20.35 7.12 -6.77
N PRO A 25 20.01 8.03 -7.70
CA PRO A 25 18.62 8.38 -8.03
C PRO A 25 17.78 7.25 -8.65
N ASN A 26 18.38 6.09 -8.95
CA ASN A 26 17.73 4.97 -9.65
C ASN A 26 17.69 3.65 -8.83
N LEU A 27 18.07 3.69 -7.55
CA LEU A 27 18.10 2.46 -6.75
C LEU A 27 16.71 2.06 -6.27
N LYS A 28 16.42 0.75 -6.35
CA LYS A 28 15.16 0.19 -5.83
C LYS A 28 15.10 0.44 -4.32
N PRO A 29 13.89 0.70 -3.76
CA PRO A 29 13.74 0.86 -2.32
C PRO A 29 14.29 -0.34 -1.55
N ARG A 30 14.93 -0.11 -0.39
CA ARG A 30 15.53 -1.15 0.46
C ARG A 30 14.61 -2.34 0.71
N ARG A 31 13.31 -2.10 0.92
CA ARG A 31 12.31 -3.16 1.09
C ARG A 31 12.24 -4.11 -0.12
N THR A 32 12.28 -3.57 -1.32
CA THR A 32 12.28 -4.35 -2.57
C THR A 32 13.56 -5.15 -2.71
N VAL A 33 14.71 -4.56 -2.36
CA VAL A 33 16.01 -5.26 -2.37
C VAL A 33 16.01 -6.44 -1.39
N LEU A 34 15.54 -6.23 -0.15
CA LEU A 34 15.42 -7.29 0.85
C LEU A 34 14.46 -8.39 0.42
N GLN A 35 13.35 -8.03 -0.25
CA GLN A 35 12.43 -9.00 -0.81
C GLN A 35 13.10 -9.85 -1.90
N HIS A 36 13.79 -9.24 -2.87
CA HIS A 36 14.50 -9.98 -3.91
C HIS A 36 15.54 -10.93 -3.30
N LYS A 37 16.35 -10.44 -2.34
CA LYS A 37 17.33 -11.27 -1.63
C LYS A 37 16.66 -12.50 -1.01
N HIS A 38 15.64 -12.29 -0.19
CA HIS A 38 14.95 -13.40 0.48
C HIS A 38 14.39 -14.43 -0.53
N GLN A 39 13.72 -13.94 -1.57
CA GLN A 39 13.11 -14.79 -2.59
C GLN A 39 14.13 -15.60 -3.40
N VAL A 40 15.25 -14.97 -3.77
CA VAL A 40 16.34 -15.66 -4.47
C VAL A 40 16.99 -16.67 -3.54
N THR A 41 17.30 -16.31 -2.30
CA THR A 41 17.93 -17.23 -1.33
C THR A 41 17.06 -18.46 -1.11
N GLU A 42 15.77 -18.29 -0.81
CA GLU A 42 14.89 -19.42 -0.54
C GLU A 42 14.77 -20.38 -1.73
N LEU A 43 14.55 -19.84 -2.93
CA LEU A 43 14.42 -20.66 -4.14
C LEU A 43 15.75 -21.32 -4.52
N TRP A 44 16.87 -20.61 -4.39
CA TRP A 44 18.20 -21.16 -4.68
C TRP A 44 18.56 -22.29 -3.72
N THR A 45 18.36 -22.10 -2.42
CA THR A 45 18.61 -23.13 -1.41
C THR A 45 17.77 -24.38 -1.66
N PHE A 46 16.54 -24.24 -2.18
CA PHE A 46 15.74 -25.39 -2.56
C PHE A 46 16.29 -26.12 -3.80
N ILE A 47 16.72 -25.38 -4.82
CA ILE A 47 17.24 -25.96 -6.07
C ILE A 47 18.56 -26.70 -5.83
N THR A 48 19.48 -26.05 -5.13
CA THR A 48 20.77 -26.61 -4.76
C THR A 48 21.09 -26.19 -3.32
N PRO A 49 21.02 -27.13 -2.34
CA PRO A 49 21.31 -26.82 -0.94
C PRO A 49 22.72 -26.25 -0.72
N LYS A 50 23.67 -26.62 -1.60
CA LYS A 50 25.04 -26.11 -1.59
C LYS A 50 25.18 -24.69 -2.16
N MET A 51 24.11 -24.14 -2.73
CA MET A 51 24.07 -22.80 -3.33
C MET A 51 25.18 -22.57 -4.37
N THR A 52 25.48 -23.59 -5.17
CA THR A 52 26.40 -23.50 -6.31
C THR A 52 25.71 -22.80 -7.48
N ILE A 53 26.42 -21.90 -8.17
CA ILE A 53 25.86 -21.13 -9.29
C ILE A 53 25.56 -22.06 -10.47
N GLN A 54 26.44 -23.01 -10.74
CA GLN A 54 26.36 -23.94 -11.86
C GLN A 54 25.12 -24.84 -11.80
N ASP A 55 24.64 -25.16 -10.60
CA ASP A 55 23.50 -26.05 -10.39
C ASP A 55 22.15 -25.32 -10.27
N LEU A 56 22.17 -23.98 -10.33
CA LEU A 56 20.97 -23.14 -10.26
C LEU A 56 19.98 -23.46 -11.39
N CYS A 57 20.46 -23.90 -12.55
CA CYS A 57 19.66 -24.11 -13.75
C CYS A 57 18.92 -25.47 -13.80
N THR A 58 18.55 -26.04 -12.66
CA THR A 58 17.88 -27.35 -12.57
C THR A 58 16.37 -27.17 -12.67
N VAL A 59 15.81 -27.35 -13.87
CA VAL A 59 14.40 -27.08 -14.17
C VAL A 59 13.45 -28.03 -13.41
N ASP A 60 13.84 -29.28 -13.19
CA ASP A 60 13.00 -30.23 -12.43
C ASP A 60 12.80 -29.78 -10.98
N LYS A 61 13.87 -29.29 -10.34
CA LYS A 61 13.79 -28.72 -8.99
C LYS A 61 12.96 -27.45 -8.93
N LEU A 62 12.99 -26.64 -9.99
CA LEU A 62 12.12 -25.46 -10.11
C LEU A 62 10.64 -25.86 -10.21
N ASN A 63 10.32 -26.90 -10.99
CA ASN A 63 8.96 -27.44 -11.10
C ASN A 63 8.51 -28.06 -9.77
N GLU A 64 9.37 -28.81 -9.09
CA GLU A 64 9.12 -29.40 -7.77
C GLU A 64 8.80 -28.31 -6.73
N TRP A 65 9.64 -27.26 -6.65
CA TRP A 65 9.41 -26.13 -5.75
C TRP A 65 8.08 -25.44 -6.04
N THR A 66 7.78 -25.20 -7.32
CA THR A 66 6.54 -24.56 -7.74
C THR A 66 5.34 -25.42 -7.35
N GLY A 67 5.36 -26.72 -7.66
CA GLY A 67 4.29 -27.66 -7.32
C GLY A 67 4.03 -27.73 -5.82
N LYS A 68 5.10 -27.87 -5.02
CA LYS A 68 5.01 -27.89 -3.55
C LYS A 68 4.40 -26.63 -2.97
N ASN A 69 4.76 -25.46 -3.49
CA ASN A 69 4.31 -24.18 -2.94
C ASN A 69 2.95 -23.72 -3.49
N MET A 70 2.40 -24.36 -4.52
CA MET A 70 1.07 -24.05 -5.03
C MET A 70 -0.06 -24.35 -4.04
N THR A 71 0.17 -25.20 -3.04
CA THR A 71 -0.81 -25.54 -2.00
C THR A 71 -0.79 -24.55 -0.83
N THR A 72 0.35 -23.90 -0.58
CA THR A 72 0.55 -23.04 0.60
C THR A 72 0.66 -21.55 0.26
N LEU A 73 1.09 -21.21 -0.96
CA LEU A 73 1.31 -19.84 -1.40
C LEU A 73 0.31 -19.42 -2.47
N ALA A 74 -0.11 -18.15 -2.41
CA ALA A 74 -0.90 -17.57 -3.48
C ALA A 74 -0.09 -17.57 -4.82
N PRO A 75 -0.73 -17.83 -5.97
CA PRO A 75 -0.04 -17.86 -7.28
C PRO A 75 0.73 -16.57 -7.61
N GLY A 76 0.26 -15.42 -7.12
CA GLY A 76 0.96 -14.14 -7.26
C GLY A 76 2.27 -14.06 -6.47
N THR A 77 2.34 -14.71 -5.30
CA THR A 77 3.54 -14.80 -4.48
C THR A 77 4.58 -15.65 -5.19
N ILE A 78 4.23 -16.86 -5.64
CA ILE A 78 5.13 -17.74 -6.40
C ILE A 78 5.69 -17.02 -7.62
N ARG A 79 4.84 -16.31 -8.38
CA ARG A 79 5.29 -15.50 -9.52
C ARG A 79 6.32 -14.43 -9.12
N SER A 80 6.20 -13.83 -7.93
CA SER A 80 7.19 -12.87 -7.43
C SER A 80 8.55 -13.52 -7.21
N TYR A 81 8.59 -14.75 -6.67
CA TYR A 81 9.84 -15.50 -6.50
C TYR A 81 10.50 -15.79 -7.85
N LEU A 82 9.73 -16.30 -8.81
CA LEU A 82 10.23 -16.59 -10.17
C LEU A 82 10.77 -15.33 -10.85
N SER A 83 10.11 -14.18 -10.66
CA SER A 83 10.56 -12.90 -11.22
C SER A 83 11.85 -12.39 -10.57
N SER A 84 11.99 -12.57 -9.25
CA SER A 84 13.22 -12.24 -8.54
C SER A 84 14.39 -13.11 -8.97
N MET A 85 14.14 -14.40 -9.21
CA MET A 85 15.15 -15.31 -9.74
C MET A 85 15.55 -14.97 -11.18
N ASP A 86 14.58 -14.60 -12.04
CA ASP A 86 14.87 -14.17 -13.41
C ASP A 86 15.80 -12.94 -13.44
N LEU A 87 15.54 -11.96 -12.57
CA LEU A 87 16.39 -10.77 -12.42
C LEU A 87 17.80 -11.12 -11.90
N PHE A 88 17.90 -12.07 -10.97
CA PHE A 88 19.19 -12.51 -10.45
C PHE A 88 20.00 -13.24 -11.53
N VAL A 89 19.38 -14.13 -12.30
CA VAL A 89 20.04 -14.82 -13.41
C VAL A 89 20.44 -13.85 -14.52
N GLU A 90 19.59 -12.86 -14.83
CA GLU A 90 19.93 -11.78 -15.75
C GLU A 90 21.18 -11.01 -15.32
N TYR A 91 21.28 -10.67 -14.02
CA TYR A 91 22.46 -10.04 -13.46
C TYR A 91 23.72 -10.91 -13.62
N LEU A 92 23.62 -12.22 -13.32
CA LEU A 92 24.75 -13.14 -13.48
C LEU A 92 25.26 -13.19 -14.93
N LEU A 93 24.33 -13.24 -15.90
CA LEU A 93 24.63 -13.22 -17.33
C LEU A 93 25.29 -11.90 -17.75
N GLN A 94 24.71 -10.76 -17.38
CA GLN A 94 25.21 -9.42 -17.74
C GLN A 94 26.60 -9.14 -17.16
N LYS A 95 26.93 -9.74 -16.00
CA LYS A 95 28.24 -9.59 -15.35
C LYS A 95 29.26 -10.64 -15.76
N GLY A 96 28.93 -11.56 -16.67
CA GLY A 96 29.84 -12.62 -17.08
C GLY A 96 30.23 -13.56 -15.95
N LEU A 97 29.37 -13.72 -14.94
CA LEU A 97 29.64 -14.54 -13.74
C LEU A 97 29.33 -16.03 -13.96
N VAL A 98 28.97 -16.40 -15.19
CA VAL A 98 28.57 -17.75 -15.58
C VAL A 98 29.23 -18.11 -16.90
N THR A 99 29.69 -19.36 -17.01
CA THR A 99 30.37 -19.88 -18.21
C THR A 99 29.38 -20.45 -19.23
N HIS A 100 28.33 -21.15 -18.78
CA HIS A 100 27.36 -21.82 -19.65
C HIS A 100 26.16 -20.93 -19.99
N ILE A 101 26.39 -19.87 -20.77
CA ILE A 101 25.38 -18.82 -21.07
C ILE A 101 24.04 -19.40 -21.55
N GLU A 102 24.05 -20.34 -22.51
CA GLU A 102 22.82 -20.93 -23.05
C GLU A 102 21.98 -21.65 -21.99
N ARG A 103 22.63 -22.34 -21.04
CA ARG A 103 21.93 -23.07 -19.97
C ARG A 103 21.14 -22.11 -19.09
N PHE A 104 21.73 -20.96 -18.75
CA PHE A 104 21.07 -19.93 -17.97
C PHE A 104 19.97 -19.22 -18.76
N GLN A 105 20.14 -19.02 -20.07
CA GLN A 105 19.07 -18.48 -20.94
C GLN A 105 17.84 -19.40 -20.97
N ARG A 106 18.03 -20.72 -21.19
CA ARG A 106 16.94 -21.71 -21.15
C ARG A 106 16.25 -21.78 -19.78
N PHE A 107 17.02 -21.60 -18.70
CA PHE A 107 16.46 -21.53 -17.36
C PHE A 107 15.58 -20.29 -17.15
N ARG A 108 16.01 -19.12 -17.65
CA ARG A 108 15.17 -17.89 -17.65
C ARG A 108 13.88 -18.07 -18.43
N GLU A 109 13.93 -18.72 -19.60
CA GLU A 109 12.74 -19.04 -20.37
C GLU A 109 11.78 -19.93 -19.59
N SER A 110 12.30 -20.95 -18.91
CA SER A 110 11.51 -21.82 -18.02
C SER A 110 10.82 -21.03 -16.90
N LEU A 111 11.54 -20.12 -16.21
CA LEU A 111 10.97 -19.23 -15.21
C LEU A 111 9.81 -18.40 -15.78
N LYS A 112 9.99 -17.82 -16.97
CA LYS A 112 8.99 -16.98 -17.65
C LYS A 112 7.76 -17.79 -18.07
N ILE A 113 7.94 -19.02 -18.57
CA ILE A 113 6.85 -19.92 -18.95
C ILE A 113 6.00 -20.27 -17.72
N ILE A 114 6.63 -20.68 -16.62
CA ILE A 114 5.92 -21.01 -15.37
C ILE A 114 5.18 -19.77 -14.83
N ALA A 115 5.86 -18.61 -14.79
CA ALA A 115 5.26 -17.35 -14.36
C ALA A 115 4.04 -16.94 -15.22
N LYS A 116 4.07 -17.21 -16.53
CA LYS A 116 2.95 -16.98 -17.45
C LYS A 116 1.76 -17.89 -17.12
N LYS A 117 1.99 -19.19 -16.89
CA LYS A 117 0.93 -20.14 -16.47
C LYS A 117 0.28 -19.70 -15.15
N LEU A 118 1.09 -19.28 -14.18
CA LEU A 118 0.62 -18.79 -12.88
C LEU A 118 -0.17 -17.48 -12.98
N LYS A 119 0.10 -16.63 -13.99
CA LYS A 119 -0.66 -15.39 -14.19
C LYS A 119 -2.15 -15.66 -14.43
N SER A 120 -2.48 -16.68 -15.23
CA SER A 120 -3.89 -17.04 -15.48
C SER A 120 -4.58 -17.47 -14.18
N ARG A 121 -3.96 -18.39 -13.43
CA ARG A 121 -4.47 -18.84 -12.11
C ARG A 121 -4.60 -17.70 -11.10
N ALA A 122 -3.62 -16.81 -11.04
CA ALA A 122 -3.65 -15.63 -10.17
C ALA A 122 -4.82 -14.70 -10.52
N ASN A 123 -5.12 -14.53 -11.81
CA ASN A 123 -6.26 -13.72 -12.24
C ASN A 123 -7.59 -14.39 -11.92
N MET A 124 -7.72 -15.70 -12.15
CA MET A 124 -8.91 -16.46 -11.78
C MET A 124 -9.19 -16.41 -10.28
N ARG A 125 -8.18 -16.66 -9.44
CA ARG A 125 -8.34 -16.56 -7.97
C ARG A 125 -8.72 -15.14 -7.54
N ARG A 126 -8.17 -14.10 -8.19
CA ARG A 126 -8.58 -12.72 -7.91
C ARG A 126 -10.05 -12.46 -8.26
N ALA A 127 -10.53 -12.98 -9.39
CA ALA A 127 -11.93 -12.83 -9.78
C ALA A 127 -12.85 -13.50 -8.75
N VAL A 128 -12.53 -14.72 -8.31
CA VAL A 128 -13.27 -15.42 -7.25
C VAL A 128 -13.28 -14.61 -5.95
N VAL A 129 -12.11 -14.14 -5.49
CA VAL A 129 -12.03 -13.30 -4.28
C VAL A 129 -12.82 -12.00 -4.45
N GLU A 130 -12.84 -11.40 -5.64
CA GLU A 130 -13.61 -10.20 -5.90
C GLU A 130 -15.13 -10.45 -5.81
N THR A 131 -15.59 -11.61 -6.28
CA THR A 131 -16.99 -12.05 -6.11
C THR A 131 -17.33 -12.33 -4.63
N GLU A 132 -16.46 -13.06 -3.92
CA GLU A 132 -16.61 -13.31 -2.46
C GLU A 132 -16.62 -12.00 -1.66
N GLU A 133 -15.89 -10.97 -2.11
CA GLU A 133 -15.81 -9.66 -1.44
C GLU A 133 -17.07 -8.79 -1.63
N ILE A 134 -18.00 -9.14 -2.52
CA ILE A 134 -19.21 -8.33 -2.79
C ILE A 134 -20.07 -8.20 -1.52
N GLU A 135 -20.30 -9.30 -0.81
CA GLU A 135 -21.15 -9.33 0.40
C GLU A 135 -20.55 -8.54 1.56
N THR A 136 -19.21 -8.49 1.64
CA THR A 136 -18.49 -7.75 2.68
C THR A 136 -18.06 -6.34 2.24
N MET A 137 -18.54 -5.90 1.08
CA MET A 137 -18.20 -4.58 0.54
C MET A 137 -18.74 -3.48 1.45
N ILE A 138 -17.91 -2.46 1.67
CA ILE A 138 -18.32 -1.25 2.38
C ILE A 138 -19.19 -0.43 1.42
N LEU A 139 -20.39 -0.10 1.86
CA LEU A 139 -21.35 0.70 1.10
C LEU A 139 -21.35 2.16 1.57
N PRO A 140 -21.87 3.10 0.76
CA PRO A 140 -22.05 4.50 1.20
C PRO A 140 -22.87 4.63 2.49
N VAL A 141 -23.90 3.80 2.67
CA VAL A 141 -24.72 3.76 3.88
C VAL A 141 -23.90 3.37 5.12
N ASP A 142 -22.98 2.41 5.00
CA ASP A 142 -22.10 1.99 6.09
C ASP A 142 -21.21 3.17 6.56
N ILE A 143 -20.64 3.91 5.59
CA ILE A 143 -19.83 5.10 5.88
C ILE A 143 -20.70 6.15 6.58
N GLN A 144 -21.93 6.38 6.10
CA GLN A 144 -22.82 7.37 6.69
C GLN A 144 -23.25 6.99 8.11
N MET A 145 -23.54 5.71 8.37
CA MET A 145 -23.83 5.18 9.71
C MET A 145 -22.64 5.40 10.65
N PHE A 146 -21.42 5.11 10.18
CA PHE A 146 -20.21 5.39 10.96
C PHE A 146 -20.04 6.90 11.25
N LEU A 147 -20.18 7.76 10.23
CA LEU A 147 -19.95 9.21 10.37
C LEU A 147 -21.00 9.91 11.25
N SER A 148 -22.20 9.34 11.34
CA SER A 148 -23.31 9.79 12.17
C SER A 148 -23.28 9.19 13.59
N SER A 149 -22.49 8.15 13.82
CA SER A 149 -22.40 7.47 15.12
C SER A 149 -21.99 8.39 16.28
N LYS A 150 -22.42 8.04 17.50
CA LYS A 150 -22.03 8.75 18.74
C LYS A 150 -20.51 8.87 18.86
N TYR A 151 -19.78 7.80 18.52
CA TYR A 151 -18.32 7.79 18.57
C TYR A 151 -17.71 8.83 17.61
N ALA A 152 -18.16 8.89 16.35
CA ALA A 152 -17.67 9.88 15.40
C ALA A 152 -17.98 11.33 15.83
N GLN A 153 -19.14 11.58 16.47
CA GLN A 153 -19.45 12.90 17.02
C GLN A 153 -18.54 13.27 18.21
N ILE A 154 -18.25 12.30 19.09
CA ILE A 154 -17.31 12.51 20.20
C ILE A 154 -15.92 12.86 19.68
N ILE A 155 -15.42 12.16 18.66
CA ILE A 155 -14.10 12.49 18.06
C ILE A 155 -14.10 13.89 17.45
N LYS A 156 -15.15 14.30 16.72
CA LYS A 156 -15.24 15.67 16.17
C LYS A 156 -15.18 16.73 17.27
N LYS A 157 -15.82 16.49 18.42
CA LYS A 157 -15.71 17.37 19.60
C LYS A 157 -14.30 17.39 20.18
N LYS A 158 -13.62 16.24 20.26
CA LYS A 158 -12.23 16.13 20.70
C LYS A 158 -11.27 16.89 19.77
N ILE A 159 -11.51 16.88 18.46
CA ILE A 159 -10.73 17.64 17.46
C ILE A 159 -10.85 19.14 17.72
N ALA A 160 -12.07 19.64 17.94
CA ALA A 160 -12.33 21.06 18.15
C ALA A 160 -11.88 21.58 19.54
N ASN A 161 -11.50 20.69 20.46
CA ASN A 161 -11.10 21.08 21.80
C ASN A 161 -9.68 21.66 21.78
N LYS A 162 -9.55 22.93 22.17
CA LYS A 162 -8.29 23.68 22.24
C LYS A 162 -7.54 23.48 23.57
N SER A 163 -7.53 22.25 24.08
CA SER A 163 -6.81 21.92 25.30
C SER A 163 -5.30 22.20 25.15
N THR A 164 -4.68 22.71 26.22
CA THR A 164 -3.22 22.92 26.30
C THR A 164 -2.45 21.63 26.58
N GLN A 165 -3.16 20.56 26.94
CA GLN A 165 -2.59 19.23 27.15
C GLN A 165 -3.35 18.17 26.33
N VAL A 166 -2.62 17.20 25.81
CA VAL A 166 -3.19 16.14 24.95
C VAL A 166 -2.85 14.77 25.52
N VAL A 167 -3.89 14.02 25.88
CA VAL A 167 -3.76 12.60 26.22
C VAL A 167 -3.50 11.81 24.94
N LEU A 168 -2.42 11.01 24.91
CA LEU A 168 -2.01 10.26 23.70
C LEU A 168 -3.10 9.33 23.14
N SER A 169 -3.94 8.73 24.00
CA SER A 169 -5.07 7.91 23.54
C SER A 169 -6.07 8.73 22.73
N THR A 170 -6.39 9.95 23.19
CA THR A 170 -7.25 10.90 22.47
C THR A 170 -6.60 11.32 21.15
N PHE A 171 -5.30 11.60 21.15
CA PHE A 171 -4.58 11.88 19.90
C PHE A 171 -4.70 10.71 18.91
N TYR A 172 -4.52 9.47 19.36
CA TYR A 172 -4.59 8.31 18.48
C TYR A 172 -5.99 8.07 17.90
N ASP A 173 -7.06 8.29 18.67
CA ASP A 173 -8.43 8.27 18.16
C ASP A 173 -8.63 9.32 17.06
N VAL A 174 -8.19 10.55 17.32
CA VAL A 174 -8.30 11.65 16.36
C VAL A 174 -7.49 11.38 15.10
N ARG A 175 -6.22 10.97 15.24
CA ARG A 175 -5.32 10.62 14.13
C ARG A 175 -5.94 9.57 13.22
N ASP A 176 -6.45 8.50 13.82
CA ASP A 176 -6.95 7.36 13.06
C ASP A 176 -8.32 7.67 12.40
N TYR A 177 -9.15 8.50 13.04
CA TYR A 177 -10.34 9.08 12.41
C TYR A 177 -9.98 9.96 11.21
N MET A 178 -8.97 10.84 11.34
CA MET A 178 -8.53 11.69 10.24
C MET A 178 -7.96 10.87 9.07
N LEU A 179 -7.18 9.83 9.34
CA LEU A 179 -6.74 8.87 8.32
C LEU A 179 -7.93 8.24 7.59
N LEU A 180 -8.93 7.77 8.32
CA LEU A 180 -10.13 7.17 7.75
C LEU A 180 -10.87 8.15 6.83
N ARG A 181 -11.10 9.39 7.29
CA ARG A 181 -11.78 10.44 6.52
C ARG A 181 -11.05 10.79 5.24
N LEU A 182 -9.73 10.96 5.29
CA LEU A 182 -8.93 11.31 4.12
C LEU A 182 -8.90 10.17 3.10
N LEU A 183 -8.70 8.93 3.55
CA LEU A 183 -8.70 7.75 2.69
C LEU A 183 -10.05 7.54 2.02
N GLN A 184 -11.13 7.66 2.78
CA GLN A 184 -12.51 7.54 2.28
C GLN A 184 -12.85 8.63 1.27
N THR A 185 -12.54 9.90 1.58
CA THR A 185 -12.90 11.05 0.72
C THR A 185 -12.12 11.03 -0.60
N ASN A 186 -10.88 10.54 -0.58
CA ASN A 186 -10.00 10.66 -1.74
C ASN A 186 -9.77 9.36 -2.52
N ALA A 187 -10.24 8.22 -2.03
CA ALA A 187 -9.95 6.92 -2.62
C ALA A 187 -8.43 6.69 -2.82
N GLN A 188 -7.62 7.20 -1.88
CA GLN A 188 -6.16 7.21 -2.00
C GLN A 188 -5.51 5.97 -1.39
N ARG A 189 -4.26 5.70 -1.79
CA ARG A 189 -3.44 4.70 -1.11
C ARG A 189 -2.95 5.24 0.24
N PRO A 190 -2.73 4.38 1.25
CA PRO A 190 -2.18 4.77 2.55
C PRO A 190 -0.95 5.66 2.47
N MET A 191 -0.06 5.37 1.51
CA MET A 191 1.20 6.07 1.40
C MET A 191 1.05 7.54 1.01
N ALA A 192 0.06 7.90 0.20
CA ALA A 192 -0.19 9.30 -0.15
C ALA A 192 -0.70 10.08 1.06
N VAL A 193 -1.64 9.49 1.82
CA VAL A 193 -2.25 10.16 2.99
C VAL A 193 -1.26 10.27 4.15
N ARG A 194 -0.54 9.19 4.48
CA ARG A 194 0.40 9.20 5.62
C ARG A 194 1.61 10.11 5.40
N ASN A 195 1.93 10.45 4.15
CA ASN A 195 3.07 11.28 3.79
C ASN A 195 2.70 12.78 3.71
N ILE A 196 1.49 13.17 4.10
CA ILE A 196 1.13 14.59 4.23
C ILE A 196 2.02 15.21 5.31
N THR A 197 2.73 16.28 4.95
CA THR A 197 3.61 17.03 5.87
C THR A 197 2.97 18.34 6.32
N ILE A 198 3.56 19.01 7.32
CA ILE A 198 3.17 20.37 7.71
C ILE A 198 3.26 21.31 6.50
N ASN A 199 4.35 21.23 5.73
CA ASN A 199 4.57 22.03 4.53
C ASN A 199 3.49 21.80 3.47
N SER A 200 3.03 20.55 3.27
CA SER A 200 1.91 20.25 2.35
C SER A 200 0.62 20.97 2.76
N ILE A 201 0.37 21.11 4.06
CA ILE A 201 -0.82 21.77 4.59
C ILE A 201 -0.70 23.29 4.47
N ASP A 202 0.48 23.85 4.76
CA ASP A 202 0.75 25.29 4.63
C ASP A 202 0.65 25.76 3.18
N ARG A 203 0.99 24.89 2.22
CA ARG A 203 0.91 25.15 0.78
C ARG A 203 -0.42 24.74 0.14
N ALA A 204 -1.41 24.34 0.93
CA ALA A 204 -2.70 23.92 0.42
C ALA A 204 -3.41 25.08 -0.31
N ARG A 205 -4.06 24.78 -1.44
CA ARG A 205 -4.70 25.80 -2.28
C ARG A 205 -6.21 25.59 -2.32
N ARG A 206 -6.97 26.69 -2.29
CA ARG A 206 -8.40 26.63 -2.61
C ARG A 206 -8.59 26.18 -4.05
N THR A 207 -9.60 25.37 -4.28
CA THR A 207 -10.04 24.95 -5.62
C THR A 207 -11.27 25.75 -6.04
N ASP A 208 -11.54 25.79 -7.34
CA ASP A 208 -12.63 26.59 -7.92
C ASP A 208 -14.02 26.17 -7.40
N ASP A 209 -14.16 24.91 -6.99
CA ASP A 209 -15.36 24.34 -6.35
C ASP A 209 -15.48 24.66 -4.84
N GLY A 210 -14.66 25.57 -4.31
CA GLY A 210 -14.63 25.95 -2.90
C GLY A 210 -13.97 24.92 -1.97
N GLY A 211 -13.41 23.84 -2.53
CA GLY A 211 -12.60 22.85 -1.82
C GLY A 211 -11.17 23.33 -1.53
N ILE A 212 -10.36 22.42 -0.98
CA ILE A 212 -8.94 22.62 -0.73
C ILE A 212 -8.18 21.43 -1.32
N SER A 213 -7.12 21.73 -2.06
CA SER A 213 -6.16 20.78 -2.61
C SER A 213 -4.85 20.81 -1.82
N ILE A 214 -4.37 19.63 -1.44
CA ILE A 214 -3.13 19.40 -0.69
C ILE A 214 -2.23 18.51 -1.56
N THR A 215 -1.06 19.03 -1.93
CA THR A 215 -0.11 18.32 -2.79
C THR A 215 0.91 17.55 -1.95
N VAL A 216 1.10 16.26 -2.26
CA VAL A 216 2.02 15.34 -1.57
C VAL A 216 3.03 14.80 -2.56
N ALA A 217 4.29 15.20 -2.40
CA ALA A 217 5.36 14.81 -3.33
C ALA A 217 5.66 13.30 -3.29
N GLN A 218 5.77 12.72 -2.09
CA GLN A 218 6.14 11.31 -1.93
C GLN A 218 4.93 10.38 -1.96
N HIS A 219 4.74 9.67 -3.08
CA HIS A 219 3.72 8.64 -3.24
C HIS A 219 4.26 7.47 -4.11
N LYS A 220 3.47 6.40 -4.34
CA LYS A 220 3.96 5.06 -4.78
C LYS A 220 4.81 5.03 -6.06
N THR A 221 4.67 6.02 -6.94
CA THR A 221 5.39 6.08 -8.21
C THR A 221 5.84 7.52 -8.41
N GLN A 222 7.10 7.84 -8.10
CA GLN A 222 7.64 9.20 -8.32
C GLN A 222 7.47 9.67 -9.77
N GLU A 223 7.45 8.75 -10.73
CA GLU A 223 7.19 8.99 -12.16
C GLU A 223 5.79 9.55 -12.47
N GLY A 224 4.83 9.46 -11.55
CA GLY A 224 3.44 9.89 -11.76
C GLY A 224 3.14 11.36 -11.41
N GLY A 225 4.14 12.14 -10.99
CA GLY A 225 3.93 13.47 -10.42
C GLY A 225 3.30 13.43 -9.01
N PRO A 226 3.23 14.54 -8.27
CA PRO A 226 2.78 14.51 -6.88
C PRO A 226 1.31 14.06 -6.75
N ALA A 227 0.97 13.39 -5.65
CA ALA A 227 -0.41 13.04 -5.35
C ALA A 227 -1.18 14.27 -4.83
N VAL A 228 -2.43 14.45 -5.26
CA VAL A 228 -3.28 15.56 -4.80
C VAL A 228 -4.43 15.01 -3.93
N ILE A 229 -4.49 15.48 -2.69
CA ILE A 229 -5.54 15.18 -1.72
C ILE A 229 -6.52 16.36 -1.70
N HIS A 230 -7.78 16.09 -2.03
CA HIS A 230 -8.87 17.06 -2.03
C HIS A 230 -9.70 16.89 -0.76
N VAL A 231 -10.02 17.99 -0.11
CA VAL A 231 -10.86 18.03 1.09
C VAL A 231 -11.79 19.23 1.02
N ASN A 232 -12.98 19.11 1.61
CA ASN A 232 -13.85 20.28 1.78
C ASN A 232 -13.35 21.17 2.94
N ALA A 233 -13.88 22.39 3.00
CA ALA A 233 -13.50 23.38 4.02
C ALA A 233 -13.65 22.85 5.46
N LYS A 234 -14.68 22.06 5.73
CA LYS A 234 -14.94 21.47 7.05
C LYS A 234 -13.86 20.46 7.46
N LEU A 235 -13.52 19.53 6.57
CA LEU A 235 -12.47 18.53 6.83
C LEU A 235 -11.08 19.18 6.89
N TYR A 236 -10.84 20.24 6.12
CA TYR A 236 -9.62 21.04 6.23
C TYR A 236 -9.53 21.79 7.57
N GLY A 237 -10.65 22.31 8.09
CA GLY A 237 -10.72 22.85 9.45
C GLY A 237 -10.28 21.83 10.50
N PHE A 238 -10.85 20.63 10.46
CA PHE A 238 -10.45 19.53 11.35
C PHE A 238 -8.98 19.11 11.20
N LEU A 239 -8.42 19.18 9.98
CA LEU A 239 -6.99 18.96 9.76
C LEU A 239 -6.14 20.01 10.47
N LYS A 240 -6.52 21.29 10.40
CA LYS A 240 -5.79 22.36 11.08
C LYS A 240 -5.84 22.20 12.60
N ASP A 241 -7.01 21.89 13.15
CA ASP A 241 -7.16 21.65 14.60
C ASP A 241 -6.36 20.41 15.05
N TYR A 242 -6.39 19.33 14.27
CA TYR A 242 -5.56 18.15 14.50
C TYR A 242 -4.06 18.49 14.53
N ILE A 243 -3.58 19.36 13.64
CA ILE A 243 -2.17 19.76 13.61
C ILE A 243 -1.81 20.58 14.85
N GLN A 244 -2.71 21.43 15.36
CA GLN A 244 -2.47 22.14 16.61
C GLN A 244 -2.35 21.16 17.79
N MET A 245 -3.23 20.16 17.85
CA MET A 245 -3.13 19.06 18.82
C MET A 245 -1.80 18.31 18.71
N LEU A 246 -1.33 18.04 17.50
CA LEU A 246 -0.07 17.34 17.24
C LEU A 246 1.16 18.16 17.70
N LYS A 247 1.16 19.47 17.44
CA LYS A 247 2.28 20.39 17.77
C LYS A 247 2.56 20.50 19.26
N ILE A 248 1.55 20.27 20.11
CA ILE A 248 1.69 20.34 21.57
C ILE A 248 2.02 18.99 22.22
N ILE A 249 2.14 17.91 21.44
CA ILE A 249 2.55 16.60 21.97
C ILE A 249 4.07 16.61 22.23
N PRO A 250 4.52 16.27 23.45
CA PRO A 250 5.94 16.16 23.75
C PRO A 250 6.68 15.23 22.79
N GLY A 251 7.82 15.70 22.28
CA GLY A 251 8.65 14.95 21.35
C GLY A 251 8.28 15.12 19.87
N TYR A 252 7.18 15.78 19.52
CA TYR A 252 6.86 16.06 18.12
C TYR A 252 7.76 17.16 17.53
N PRO A 253 8.54 16.88 16.47
CA PRO A 253 9.35 17.91 15.83
C PRO A 253 8.47 18.80 14.97
N VAL A 254 8.39 20.09 15.29
CA VAL A 254 7.65 21.10 14.52
C VAL A 254 8.47 21.54 13.29
N ALA A 255 8.88 20.57 12.47
CA ALA A 255 9.62 20.80 11.24
C ALA A 255 8.69 20.73 10.02
N LYS A 256 8.91 21.59 9.01
CA LYS A 256 8.06 21.67 7.81
C LYS A 256 7.91 20.34 7.07
N GLU A 257 8.98 19.56 6.99
CA GLU A 257 8.98 18.26 6.29
C GLU A 257 8.48 17.09 7.15
N GLN A 258 8.12 17.35 8.42
CA GLN A 258 7.58 16.32 9.29
C GLN A 258 6.17 15.91 8.84
N SER A 259 5.94 14.60 8.77
CA SER A 259 4.60 14.07 8.53
C SER A 259 3.65 14.43 9.67
N ILE A 260 2.40 14.73 9.33
CA ILE A 260 1.34 14.95 10.33
C ILE A 260 0.79 13.63 10.88
N PHE A 261 1.08 12.48 10.25
CA PHE A 261 0.57 11.17 10.65
C PHE A 261 1.68 10.30 11.23
N THR A 262 1.86 10.42 12.54
CA THR A 262 2.96 9.78 13.27
C THR A 262 2.49 8.89 14.41
N THR A 263 3.41 8.12 14.97
CA THR A 263 3.25 7.39 16.22
C THR A 263 4.39 7.72 17.17
N PHE A 264 4.10 7.62 18.46
CA PHE A 264 5.04 7.87 19.55
C PHE A 264 5.27 6.55 20.29
N PRO A 265 6.38 5.82 20.02
CA PRO A 265 6.76 4.60 20.71
C PRO A 265 7.06 4.86 22.19
N LYS A 266 6.73 3.90 23.05
CA LYS A 266 6.93 4.00 24.50
C LYS A 266 8.40 3.89 24.94
N SER A 267 9.29 3.37 24.09
CA SER A 267 10.64 2.94 24.50
C SER A 267 11.75 3.97 24.31
N ASP A 268 11.58 4.94 23.40
CA ASP A 268 12.62 5.94 23.09
C ASP A 268 12.08 7.35 22.85
N GLY A 269 10.75 7.55 22.91
CA GLY A 269 10.10 8.84 22.66
C GLY A 269 10.24 9.35 21.22
N THR A 270 10.79 8.56 20.30
CA THR A 270 11.12 9.03 18.95
C THR A 270 9.90 9.00 18.03
N VAL A 271 9.64 10.10 17.36
CA VAL A 271 8.54 10.18 16.41
C VAL A 271 8.85 9.34 15.18
N SER A 272 7.94 8.41 14.88
CA SER A 272 8.05 7.56 13.69
C SER A 272 6.85 7.71 12.77
N LEU A 273 7.12 7.65 11.47
CA LEU A 273 6.10 7.63 10.43
C LEU A 273 5.30 6.32 10.50
N LEU A 274 3.98 6.40 10.32
CA LEU A 274 3.15 5.21 10.29
C LEU A 274 3.50 4.27 9.13
N THR A 275 3.63 2.98 9.42
CA THR A 275 3.63 1.94 8.40
C THR A 275 2.23 1.77 7.79
N SER A 276 2.13 1.23 6.57
CA SER A 276 0.82 0.92 5.97
C SER A 276 -0.01 -0.06 6.82
N SER A 277 0.65 -0.95 7.57
CA SER A 277 -0.03 -1.85 8.52
C SER A 277 -0.63 -1.06 9.68
N GLN A 278 0.13 -0.13 10.28
CA GLN A 278 -0.37 0.72 11.35
C GLN A 278 -1.52 1.63 10.88
N VAL A 279 -1.46 2.16 9.65
CA VAL A 279 -2.59 2.91 9.06
C VAL A 279 -3.84 2.04 9.01
N ASN A 280 -3.76 0.82 8.47
CA ASN A 280 -4.92 -0.09 8.38
C ASN A 280 -5.44 -0.50 9.77
N LYS A 281 -4.55 -0.81 10.73
CA LYS A 281 -4.93 -1.12 12.11
C LYS A 281 -5.62 0.06 12.78
N GLY A 282 -5.12 1.29 12.57
CA GLY A 282 -5.71 2.50 13.13
C GLY A 282 -7.11 2.75 12.61
N ILE A 283 -7.30 2.74 11.28
CA ILE A 283 -8.63 2.96 10.70
C ILE A 283 -9.62 1.86 11.06
N GLN A 284 -9.17 0.60 11.20
CA GLN A 284 -10.01 -0.49 11.69
C GLN A 284 -10.44 -0.24 13.14
N ARG A 285 -9.50 0.13 14.02
CA ARG A 285 -9.79 0.38 15.44
C ARG A 285 -10.88 1.43 15.64
N VAL A 286 -10.83 2.54 14.90
CA VAL A 286 -11.88 3.57 15.00
C VAL A 286 -13.18 3.09 14.37
N TRP A 287 -13.12 2.33 13.28
CA TRP A 287 -14.30 1.78 12.61
C TRP A 287 -15.08 0.82 13.51
N ASP A 288 -14.38 -0.02 14.27
CA ASP A 288 -14.96 -0.99 15.22
C ASP A 288 -15.75 -0.34 16.37
N GLN A 289 -15.56 0.96 16.60
CA GLN A 289 -16.33 1.71 17.60
C GLN A 289 -17.68 2.21 17.05
N GLY A 290 -17.90 2.06 15.75
CA GLY A 290 -19.16 2.38 15.09
C GLY A 290 -20.14 1.20 15.07
N PRO A 291 -21.35 1.41 14.55
CA PRO A 291 -22.39 0.39 14.49
C PRO A 291 -22.19 -0.64 13.35
N VAL A 292 -21.14 -0.50 12.53
CA VAL A 292 -20.98 -1.31 11.31
C VAL A 292 -19.99 -2.43 11.53
N ASN A 293 -20.48 -3.67 11.51
CA ASN A 293 -19.68 -4.88 11.65
C ASN A 293 -19.07 -5.33 10.30
N LYS A 294 -18.11 -4.56 9.78
CA LYS A 294 -17.36 -4.88 8.55
C LYS A 294 -15.88 -4.57 8.71
N THR A 295 -15.02 -5.34 8.08
CA THR A 295 -13.58 -5.04 8.03
C THR A 295 -13.28 -3.88 7.09
N VAL A 296 -12.59 -2.88 7.62
CA VAL A 296 -12.11 -1.67 6.93
C VAL A 296 -10.61 -1.76 6.67
N THR A 297 -10.23 -1.51 5.42
CA THR A 297 -8.85 -1.25 5.02
C THR A 297 -8.83 -0.10 4.03
N ALA A 298 -7.69 0.56 3.86
CA ALA A 298 -7.57 1.61 2.85
C ALA A 298 -7.90 1.10 1.43
N THR A 299 -7.61 -0.17 1.15
CA THR A 299 -7.96 -0.80 -0.12
C THR A 299 -9.47 -0.95 -0.26
N ARG A 300 -10.17 -1.40 0.79
CA ARG A 300 -11.63 -1.56 0.79
C ARG A 300 -12.34 -0.21 0.71
N LEU A 301 -11.91 0.79 1.49
CA LEU A 301 -12.43 2.17 1.38
C LEU A 301 -12.25 2.73 -0.03
N ARG A 302 -11.08 2.54 -0.64
CA ARG A 302 -10.83 2.97 -2.01
C ARG A 302 -11.73 2.27 -3.02
N LYS A 303 -11.96 0.95 -2.89
CA LYS A 303 -12.90 0.21 -3.74
C LYS A 303 -14.31 0.80 -3.58
N ALA A 304 -14.81 0.91 -2.34
CA ALA A 304 -16.11 1.47 -2.03
C ALA A 304 -16.34 2.86 -2.64
N THR A 305 -15.41 3.80 -2.41
CA THR A 305 -15.51 5.15 -2.98
C THR A 305 -15.46 5.15 -4.51
N SER A 306 -14.59 4.34 -5.11
CA SER A 306 -14.46 4.27 -6.57
C SER A 306 -15.72 3.66 -7.22
N THR A 307 -16.30 2.64 -6.60
CA THR A 307 -17.56 2.00 -7.05
C THR A 307 -18.71 2.98 -6.94
N ALA A 308 -18.88 3.65 -5.79
CA ALA A 308 -19.96 4.61 -5.56
C ALA A 308 -19.92 5.79 -6.55
N VAL A 309 -18.74 6.36 -6.79
CA VAL A 309 -18.63 7.47 -7.76
C VAL A 309 -18.88 6.97 -9.20
N ARG A 310 -18.49 5.73 -9.54
CA ARG A 310 -18.76 5.15 -10.86
C ARG A 310 -20.25 4.92 -11.10
N THR A 311 -21.00 4.51 -10.08
CA THR A 311 -22.45 4.28 -10.20
C THR A 311 -23.23 5.59 -10.22
N GLN A 312 -22.81 6.59 -9.43
CA GLN A 312 -23.53 7.86 -9.30
C GLN A 312 -23.17 8.90 -10.37
N ILE A 313 -21.92 8.92 -10.86
CA ILE A 313 -21.46 9.93 -11.83
C ILE A 313 -20.61 9.25 -12.92
N PRO A 314 -21.25 8.61 -13.92
CA PRO A 314 -20.54 7.90 -14.99
C PRO A 314 -19.53 8.76 -15.76
N ALA A 315 -19.78 10.08 -15.85
CA ALA A 315 -18.91 11.07 -16.49
C ALA A 315 -17.60 11.34 -15.71
N SER A 316 -17.53 11.05 -14.40
CA SER A 316 -16.38 11.36 -13.53
C SER A 316 -15.27 10.29 -13.54
N ARG A 317 -15.32 9.34 -14.49
CA ARG A 317 -14.32 8.26 -14.63
C ARG A 317 -12.90 8.80 -14.75
N GLU A 318 -12.71 9.90 -15.49
CA GLU A 318 -11.39 10.49 -15.69
C GLU A 318 -10.88 11.22 -14.45
N ILE A 319 -11.76 11.91 -13.72
CA ILE A 319 -11.45 12.59 -12.46
C ILE A 319 -11.03 11.58 -11.39
N LEU A 320 -11.72 10.44 -11.29
CA LEU A 320 -11.32 9.34 -10.41
C LEU A 320 -10.00 8.71 -10.80
N ALA A 321 -9.74 8.50 -12.09
CA ALA A 321 -8.48 7.93 -12.56
C ALA A 321 -7.29 8.84 -12.25
N ARG A 322 -7.46 10.16 -12.44
CA ARG A 322 -6.49 11.19 -12.04
C ARG A 322 -6.31 11.27 -10.51
N ARG A 323 -7.37 11.06 -9.73
CA ARG A 323 -7.30 11.03 -8.25
C ARG A 323 -6.67 9.73 -7.72
N ALA A 324 -6.95 8.57 -8.31
CA ALA A 324 -6.53 7.27 -7.78
C ALA A 324 -5.15 6.78 -8.24
N LEU A 325 -4.52 7.46 -9.22
CA LEU A 325 -3.25 7.16 -9.90
C LEU A 325 -2.75 5.72 -9.72
N PRO A 326 -3.13 4.82 -10.62
CA PRO A 326 -2.12 4.03 -11.31
C PRO A 326 -2.25 4.25 -12.82
N ALA A 327 -1.11 4.23 -13.51
CA ALA A 327 -0.96 4.24 -14.97
C ALA A 327 -2.21 3.69 -15.70
N GLN A 328 -2.74 4.53 -16.60
CA GLN A 328 -4.09 4.54 -17.19
C GLN A 328 -4.63 3.20 -17.76
N ARG A 329 -3.83 2.14 -17.86
CA ARG A 329 -4.25 0.85 -18.45
C ARG A 329 -4.83 -0.16 -17.45
N THR A 330 -4.55 -0.04 -16.15
CA THR A 330 -4.90 -1.12 -15.20
C THR A 330 -6.11 -0.90 -14.30
N SER A 331 -6.56 0.34 -14.10
CA SER A 331 -7.76 0.65 -13.31
C SER A 331 -9.05 0.43 -14.12
N GLY A 332 -9.09 0.88 -15.38
CA GLY A 332 -10.28 0.79 -16.24
C GLY A 332 -10.74 -0.63 -16.56
N SER A 333 -9.83 -1.62 -16.53
CA SER A 333 -10.17 -3.03 -16.78
C SER A 333 -10.59 -3.80 -15.53
N ARG A 334 -10.28 -3.34 -14.32
CA ARG A 334 -10.49 -4.12 -13.08
C ARG A 334 -11.88 -3.99 -12.46
N TYR A 335 -12.64 -2.97 -12.82
CA TYR A 335 -13.94 -2.67 -12.20
C TYR A 335 -15.10 -2.79 -13.21
N LYS A 336 -15.00 -3.72 -14.18
CA LYS A 336 -15.90 -3.82 -15.33
C LYS A 336 -17.16 -4.70 -15.11
N HIS A 337 -17.38 -5.28 -13.95
CA HIS A 337 -18.37 -6.35 -13.82
C HIS A 337 -19.81 -5.95 -13.47
N ASP A 338 -20.12 -4.67 -13.26
CA ASP A 338 -21.48 -4.25 -12.83
C ASP A 338 -22.42 -3.78 -13.96
N SER A 339 -22.23 -4.20 -15.22
CA SER A 339 -23.13 -3.76 -16.31
C SER A 339 -23.50 -4.80 -17.37
N CYS A 340 -23.46 -6.09 -17.06
CA CYS A 340 -24.06 -7.11 -17.93
C CYS A 340 -25.17 -7.84 -17.19
N GLY A 341 -26.36 -7.25 -17.25
CA GLY A 341 -27.58 -7.90 -16.79
C GLY A 341 -28.73 -6.92 -16.92
N HIS A 342 -29.39 -6.93 -18.08
CA HIS A 342 -30.83 -6.79 -18.29
C HIS A 342 -31.08 -6.38 -19.75
N GLY A 343 -31.47 -7.37 -20.55
CA GLY A 343 -31.83 -7.22 -21.95
C GLY A 343 -32.50 -8.50 -22.44
N ARG A 344 -33.51 -8.99 -21.68
CA ARG A 344 -34.46 -9.95 -22.24
C ARG A 344 -35.28 -9.19 -23.28
N LYS A 345 -35.08 -9.53 -24.56
CA LYS A 345 -36.01 -9.14 -25.62
C LYS A 345 -37.29 -9.93 -25.41
N SER A 346 -38.36 -9.22 -25.04
CA SER A 346 -39.73 -9.69 -25.19
C SER A 346 -40.06 -9.70 -26.69
N ASN A 347 -40.42 -10.87 -27.21
CA ASN A 347 -41.09 -10.98 -28.50
C ASN A 347 -42.58 -10.70 -28.29
N ALA A 348 -43.10 -9.68 -28.98
CA ALA A 348 -44.49 -9.54 -29.42
C ALA A 348 -44.36 -9.30 -30.94
N VAL A 349 -44.79 -10.22 -31.81
CA VAL A 349 -46.18 -10.30 -32.33
C VAL A 349 -46.65 -8.91 -32.74
N ASP A 350 -46.30 -8.49 -33.95
CA ASP A 350 -47.18 -8.57 -35.13
C ASP A 350 -46.34 -8.76 -36.40
#